data_AF-A0A923HKV4-F1
#
_entry.id   AF-A0A923HKV4-F1
#
_cell.length_a   1.000
_cell.length_b   1.000
_cell.length_c   1.000
_cell.angle_alpha   90.00
_cell.angle_beta   90.00
_cell.angle_gamma   90.00
#
_symmetry.space_group_name_H-M   'P 1'
#
loop_
_entity.id
_entity.type
_entity.pdbx_description
1 polymer ?
#
loop_
_entity_poly.entity_id
_entity_poly.type
_entity_poly.pdbx_seq_one_letter_code
_entity_poly.pdbx_strand_id
1 'polypeptide(L)'
;MNNALRSFVVLLGFAPCFVASADTTTGELAKQFVALMRYSEQHIDYQSQCIAAAKAVTPESLMRQNPDRFYGIRPGSKLWPEVVKAYELYYQQACERPTQSEFLDAMARAYEAELSSQELREAIRFYSTASGQRLISAHKIASRNFYQELGRLNAKQIPIADANFNRRLNELAKKATEK
;
A
#
# COMPACT_ATOMS: atom_id res chain seq x y z
N MET A 1 36.27 -78.99 29.95
CA MET A 1 35.65 -78.64 28.65
C MET A 1 34.81 -77.40 28.84
N ASN A 2 35.06 -76.43 27.96
CA ASN A 2 34.50 -75.08 27.77
C ASN A 2 33.10 -74.78 28.32
N ASN A 3 32.93 -73.55 28.86
CA ASN A 3 31.98 -72.58 28.30
C ASN A 3 32.13 -71.21 29.02
N ALA A 4 32.77 -70.25 28.35
CA ALA A 4 32.73 -68.84 28.73
C ALA A 4 31.98 -68.08 27.64
N LEU A 5 30.70 -67.80 27.88
CA LEU A 5 29.88 -66.90 27.08
C LEU A 5 30.35 -65.47 27.31
N ARG A 6 30.93 -64.85 26.27
CA ARG A 6 31.22 -63.42 26.24
C ARG A 6 29.97 -62.66 25.80
N SER A 7 29.34 -61.97 26.74
CA SER A 7 28.27 -61.00 26.44
C SER A 7 28.85 -59.79 25.72
N PHE A 8 28.43 -59.57 24.47
CA PHE A 8 28.73 -58.39 23.68
C PHE A 8 27.67 -57.33 23.99
N VAL A 9 28.01 -56.33 24.80
CA VAL A 9 27.14 -55.17 25.05
C VAL A 9 27.36 -54.18 23.90
N VAL A 10 26.41 -54.14 22.97
CA VAL A 10 26.38 -53.12 21.91
C VAL A 10 25.79 -51.84 22.49
N LEU A 11 26.64 -50.87 22.81
CA LEU A 11 26.25 -49.50 23.11
C LEU A 11 25.77 -48.82 21.82
N LEU A 12 24.45 -48.82 21.60
CA LEU A 12 23.78 -47.98 20.61
C LEU A 12 23.96 -46.51 21.03
N GLY A 13 24.99 -45.87 20.49
CA GLY A 13 25.22 -44.45 20.63
C GLY A 13 24.06 -43.66 20.03
N PHE A 14 23.26 -43.02 20.88
CA PHE A 14 22.38 -41.93 20.49
C PHE A 14 23.26 -40.78 19.98
N ALA A 15 23.46 -40.70 18.67
CA ALA A 15 23.97 -39.49 18.05
C ALA A 15 22.90 -38.40 18.21
N PRO A 16 23.16 -37.30 18.94
CA PRO A 16 22.23 -36.19 18.97
C PRO A 16 22.17 -35.60 17.56
N CYS A 17 21.06 -35.85 16.87
CA CYS A 17 20.68 -35.05 15.70
C CYS A 17 20.48 -33.61 16.18
N PHE A 18 21.54 -32.81 16.11
CA PHE A 18 21.42 -31.36 16.12
C PHE A 18 20.70 -30.97 14.82
N VAL A 19 19.37 -30.96 14.87
CA VAL A 19 18.56 -30.30 13.85
C VAL A 19 18.87 -28.81 14.03
N ALA A 20 19.76 -28.27 13.20
CA ALA A 20 19.95 -26.84 13.11
C ALA A 20 18.61 -26.25 12.68
N SER A 21 17.83 -25.76 13.64
CA SER A 21 16.69 -24.89 13.36
C SER A 21 17.29 -23.67 12.66
N ALA A 22 17.04 -23.53 11.36
CA ALA A 22 17.38 -22.31 10.65
C ALA A 22 16.68 -21.16 11.40
N ASP A 23 17.45 -20.39 12.15
CA ASP A 23 16.93 -19.24 12.88
C ASP A 23 16.35 -18.28 11.84
N THR A 24 15.02 -18.14 11.87
CA THR A 24 14.32 -17.21 10.99
C THR A 24 14.84 -15.80 11.28
N THR A 25 15.35 -15.15 10.25
CA THR A 25 15.92 -13.81 10.36
C THR A 25 14.83 -12.79 10.74
N THR A 26 15.23 -11.65 11.32
CA THR A 26 14.29 -10.56 11.63
C THR A 26 13.54 -10.11 10.38
N GLY A 27 14.22 -9.98 9.23
CA GLY A 27 13.59 -9.62 7.96
C GLY A 27 12.56 -10.65 7.47
N GLU A 28 12.80 -11.95 7.63
CA GLU A 28 11.82 -13.00 7.32
C GLU A 28 10.60 -12.96 8.25
N LEU A 29 10.83 -12.73 9.54
CA LEU A 29 9.74 -12.54 10.51
C LEU A 29 8.92 -11.28 10.18
N ALA A 30 9.57 -10.19 9.78
CA ALA A 30 8.89 -8.96 9.38
C ALA A 30 8.02 -9.18 8.14
N LYS A 31 8.52 -9.91 7.13
CA LYS A 31 7.74 -10.31 5.95
C LYS A 31 6.54 -11.20 6.32
N GLN A 32 6.75 -12.18 7.20
CA GLN A 32 5.68 -13.03 7.71
C GLN A 32 4.61 -12.21 8.43
N PHE A 33 5.04 -11.26 9.26
CA PHE A 33 4.14 -10.36 9.97
C PHE A 33 3.34 -9.48 9.01
N VAL A 34 3.99 -8.87 8.01
CA VAL A 34 3.33 -8.05 6.98
C VAL A 34 2.29 -8.86 6.19
N ALA A 35 2.60 -10.12 5.85
CA ALA A 35 1.65 -11.00 5.19
C ALA A 35 0.44 -11.31 6.09
N LEU A 36 0.68 -11.60 7.37
CA LEU A 36 -0.37 -11.86 8.36
C LEU A 36 -1.32 -10.68 8.55
N MET A 37 -0.78 -9.46 8.49
CA MET A 37 -1.54 -8.21 8.61
C MET A 37 -2.35 -7.85 7.34
N ARG A 38 -2.24 -8.65 6.26
CA ARG A 38 -3.00 -8.50 5.01
C ARG A 38 -2.78 -7.15 4.31
N TYR A 39 -1.57 -6.62 4.38
CA TYR A 39 -1.19 -5.38 3.70
C TYR A 39 -1.33 -5.45 2.17
N SER A 40 -1.27 -6.65 1.58
CA SER A 40 -1.53 -6.87 0.15
C SER A 40 -2.90 -6.36 -0.27
N GLU A 41 -3.91 -6.51 0.57
CA GLU A 41 -5.26 -6.04 0.31
C GLU A 41 -5.39 -4.52 0.43
N GLN A 42 -4.61 -3.91 1.33
CA GLN A 42 -4.56 -2.45 1.45
C GLN A 42 -3.93 -1.82 0.20
N HIS A 43 -2.91 -2.46 -0.38
CA HIS A 43 -2.31 -2.03 -1.64
C HIS A 43 -3.32 -2.09 -2.81
N ILE A 44 -4.10 -3.17 -2.91
CA ILE A 44 -5.18 -3.30 -3.91
C ILE A 44 -6.22 -2.19 -3.72
N ASP A 45 -6.66 -1.96 -2.47
CA ASP A 45 -7.62 -0.90 -2.15
C ASP A 45 -7.07 0.50 -2.51
N TYR A 46 -5.77 0.75 -2.29
CA TYR A 46 -5.09 1.99 -2.70
C TYR A 46 -5.05 2.16 -4.23
N GLN A 47 -4.64 1.14 -4.96
CA GLN A 47 -4.53 1.20 -6.42
C GLN A 47 -5.90 1.44 -7.06
N SER A 48 -6.94 0.77 -6.58
CA SER A 48 -8.32 0.97 -7.00
C SER A 48 -8.78 2.42 -6.76
N GLN A 49 -8.47 2.98 -5.58
CA GLN A 49 -8.80 4.37 -5.26
C GLN A 49 -8.04 5.38 -6.12
N CYS A 50 -6.76 5.15 -6.40
CA CYS A 50 -5.97 5.99 -7.29
C CYS A 50 -6.59 6.06 -8.69
N ILE A 51 -6.91 4.89 -9.26
CA ILE A 51 -7.55 4.80 -10.59
C ILE A 51 -8.94 5.45 -10.58
N ALA A 52 -9.74 5.21 -9.55
CA ALA A 52 -11.08 5.80 -9.43
C ALA A 52 -11.03 7.33 -9.33
N ALA A 53 -10.11 7.87 -8.52
CA ALA A 53 -9.90 9.31 -8.40
C ALA A 53 -9.40 9.93 -9.72
N ALA A 54 -8.47 9.26 -10.41
CA ALA A 54 -7.98 9.75 -11.69
C ALA A 54 -9.05 9.74 -12.78
N LYS A 55 -9.92 8.73 -12.82
CA LYS A 55 -11.07 8.66 -13.75
C LYS A 55 -12.10 9.76 -13.53
N ALA A 56 -12.21 10.30 -12.31
CA ALA A 56 -13.10 11.43 -12.04
C ALA A 56 -12.64 12.73 -12.73
N VAL A 57 -11.37 12.81 -13.11
CA VAL A 57 -10.78 13.93 -13.84
C VAL A 57 -10.71 13.56 -15.32
N THR A 58 -11.48 14.24 -16.18
CA THR A 58 -11.48 13.97 -17.62
C THR A 58 -10.66 15.01 -18.39
N PRO A 59 -10.15 14.70 -19.59
CA PRO A 59 -9.54 15.72 -20.45
C PRO A 59 -10.41 16.97 -20.63
N GLU A 60 -11.73 16.81 -20.78
CA GLU A 60 -12.67 17.93 -20.87
C GLU A 60 -12.71 18.78 -19.59
N SER A 61 -12.65 18.15 -18.41
CA SER A 61 -12.60 18.90 -17.14
C SER A 61 -11.32 19.71 -17.02
N LEU A 62 -10.20 19.16 -17.51
CA LEU A 62 -8.91 19.83 -17.52
C LEU A 62 -8.84 20.99 -18.51
N MET A 63 -9.54 20.91 -19.64
CA MET A 63 -9.67 22.02 -20.59
C MET A 63 -10.49 23.20 -20.06
N ARG A 64 -11.49 22.95 -19.20
CA ARG A 64 -12.24 24.04 -18.56
C ARG A 64 -11.35 24.91 -17.67
N GLN A 65 -10.28 24.34 -17.13
CA GLN A 65 -9.30 25.05 -16.30
C GLN A 65 -8.21 25.73 -17.15
N ASN A 66 -7.78 25.06 -18.22
CA ASN A 66 -6.79 25.59 -19.16
C ASN A 66 -7.19 25.18 -20.60
N PRO A 67 -7.82 26.09 -21.37
CA PRO A 67 -8.26 25.80 -22.74
C PRO A 67 -7.16 25.34 -23.69
N ASP A 68 -5.89 25.69 -23.41
CA ASP A 68 -4.74 25.38 -24.26
C ASP A 68 -3.95 24.16 -23.78
N ARG A 69 -4.44 23.45 -22.76
CA ARG A 69 -3.74 22.32 -22.12
C ARG A 69 -3.29 21.22 -23.09
N PHE A 70 -4.07 20.99 -24.14
CA PHE A 70 -3.79 19.97 -25.15
C PHE A 70 -3.35 20.59 -26.48
N TYR A 71 -2.64 21.72 -26.42
CA TYR A 71 -2.01 22.35 -27.59
C TYR A 71 -2.99 22.63 -28.74
N GLY A 72 -4.20 23.07 -28.38
CA GLY A 72 -5.27 23.38 -29.34
C GLY A 72 -6.08 22.18 -29.84
N ILE A 73 -5.79 20.94 -29.40
CA ILE A 73 -6.64 19.78 -29.68
C ILE A 73 -7.89 19.86 -28.80
N ARG A 74 -9.09 19.78 -29.42
CA ARG A 74 -10.39 20.01 -28.75
C ARG A 74 -11.35 18.83 -28.94
N PRO A 75 -12.38 18.69 -28.07
CA PRO A 75 -13.50 17.79 -28.30
C PRO A 75 -14.10 17.98 -29.70
N GLY A 76 -14.34 16.88 -30.39
CA GLY A 76 -14.85 16.88 -31.77
C GLY A 76 -13.77 16.96 -32.86
N SER A 77 -12.51 17.26 -32.53
CA SER A 77 -11.41 17.14 -33.49
C SER A 77 -11.07 15.67 -33.77
N LYS A 78 -10.52 15.38 -34.96
CA LYS A 78 -10.10 14.01 -35.36
C LYS A 78 -9.09 13.39 -34.39
N LEU A 79 -8.27 14.21 -33.73
CA LEU A 79 -7.23 13.76 -32.79
C LEU A 79 -7.72 13.66 -31.34
N TRP A 80 -8.96 14.06 -31.04
CA TRP A 80 -9.49 14.02 -29.67
C TRP A 80 -9.47 12.61 -29.05
N PRO A 81 -9.86 11.53 -29.77
CA PRO A 81 -9.79 10.17 -29.21
C PRO A 81 -8.38 9.77 -28.75
N GLU A 82 -7.34 10.25 -29.43
CA GLU A 82 -5.95 9.99 -29.05
C GLU A 82 -5.56 10.71 -27.76
N VAL A 83 -6.08 11.92 -27.53
CA VAL A 83 -5.88 12.64 -26.26
C VAL A 83 -6.52 11.88 -25.10
N VAL A 84 -7.76 11.40 -25.27
CA VAL A 84 -8.46 10.62 -24.25
C VAL A 84 -7.66 9.36 -23.93
N LYS A 85 -7.24 8.61 -24.95
CA LYS A 85 -6.44 7.39 -24.78
C LYS A 85 -5.09 7.65 -24.11
N ALA A 86 -4.39 8.72 -24.50
CA ALA A 86 -3.12 9.10 -23.89
C ALA A 86 -3.29 9.48 -22.41
N TYR A 87 -4.39 10.16 -22.07
CA TYR A 87 -4.72 10.50 -20.69
C TYR A 87 -5.07 9.25 -19.86
N GLU A 88 -5.76 8.28 -20.46
CA GLU A 88 -6.02 6.97 -19.83
C GLU A 88 -4.74 6.23 -19.47
N LEU A 89 -3.80 6.16 -20.41
CA LEU A 89 -2.50 5.56 -20.18
C LEU A 89 -1.71 6.30 -19.10
N TYR A 90 -1.74 7.64 -19.13
CA TYR A 90 -1.06 8.49 -18.15
C TYR A 90 -1.47 8.14 -16.71
N TYR A 91 -2.77 8.06 -16.41
CA TYR A 91 -3.17 7.79 -15.02
C TYR A 91 -2.98 6.32 -14.63
N GLN A 92 -3.07 5.38 -15.58
CA GLN A 92 -2.72 3.98 -15.30
C GLN A 92 -1.26 3.90 -14.84
N GLN A 93 -0.35 4.49 -15.61
CA GLN A 93 1.07 4.56 -15.27
C GLN A 93 1.34 5.33 -13.97
N ALA A 94 0.63 6.45 -13.74
CA ALA A 94 0.76 7.22 -12.51
C ALA A 94 0.31 6.42 -11.27
N CYS A 95 -0.65 5.50 -11.42
CA CYS A 95 -1.17 4.64 -10.35
C CYS A 95 -0.52 3.25 -10.29
N GLU A 96 0.46 2.94 -11.15
CA GLU A 96 1.16 1.64 -11.16
C GLU A 96 2.18 1.50 -10.02
N ARG A 97 2.61 2.63 -9.41
CA ARG A 97 3.58 2.65 -8.32
C ARG A 97 2.96 3.16 -7.01
N PRO A 98 3.39 2.62 -5.85
CA PRO A 98 4.33 1.51 -5.71
C PRO A 98 3.74 0.19 -6.23
N THR A 99 4.57 -0.72 -6.74
CA THR A 99 4.12 -2.09 -7.00
C THR A 99 3.78 -2.77 -5.67
N GLN A 100 3.03 -3.87 -5.72
CA GLN A 100 2.67 -4.59 -4.50
C GLN A 100 3.92 -5.08 -3.75
N SER A 101 4.94 -5.58 -4.46
CA SER A 101 6.21 -5.99 -3.84
C SER A 101 6.90 -4.81 -3.15
N GLU A 102 7.03 -3.67 -3.83
CA GLU A 102 7.67 -2.49 -3.25
C GLU A 102 6.96 -2.01 -1.98
N PHE A 103 5.63 -2.02 -2.01
CA PHE A 103 4.82 -1.67 -0.85
C PHE A 103 5.04 -2.64 0.32
N LEU A 104 4.93 -3.94 0.07
CA LEU A 104 5.10 -4.96 1.12
C LEU A 104 6.54 -4.99 1.66
N ASP A 105 7.53 -4.83 0.80
CA ASP A 105 8.94 -4.77 1.20
C ASP A 105 9.24 -3.51 2.01
N ALA A 106 8.63 -2.36 1.67
CA ALA A 106 8.76 -1.15 2.47
C ALA A 106 8.16 -1.32 3.87
N MET A 107 6.99 -1.96 3.96
CA MET A 107 6.37 -2.28 5.25
C MET A 107 7.24 -3.25 6.07
N ALA A 108 7.78 -4.30 5.43
CA ALA A 108 8.61 -5.28 6.11
C ALA A 108 9.89 -4.64 6.66
N ARG A 109 10.56 -3.79 5.86
CA ARG A 109 11.74 -3.03 6.31
C ARG A 109 11.44 -2.11 7.48
N ALA A 110 10.26 -1.46 7.48
CA ALA A 110 9.86 -0.60 8.58
C ALA A 110 9.69 -1.40 9.89
N TYR A 111 9.07 -2.59 9.83
CA TYR A 111 8.97 -3.45 11.01
C TYR A 111 10.30 -4.06 11.43
N GLU A 112 11.14 -4.47 10.50
CA GLU A 112 12.47 -5.00 10.77
C GLU A 112 13.37 -3.96 11.47
N ALA A 113 13.25 -2.69 11.10
CA ALA A 113 14.03 -1.60 11.70
C ALA A 113 13.60 -1.28 13.15
N GLU A 114 12.33 -1.48 13.48
CA GLU A 114 11.75 -1.02 14.75
C GLU A 114 11.51 -2.15 15.76
N LEU A 115 11.43 -3.41 15.32
CA LEU A 115 11.09 -4.54 16.17
C LEU A 115 12.21 -5.58 16.21
N SER A 116 12.49 -6.09 17.41
CA SER A 116 13.35 -7.25 17.57
C SER A 116 12.69 -8.51 17.01
N SER A 117 13.50 -9.54 16.72
CA SER A 117 12.98 -10.84 16.30
C SER A 117 12.04 -11.47 17.34
N GLN A 118 12.27 -11.19 18.63
CA GLN A 118 11.39 -11.68 19.70
C GLN A 118 10.02 -11.00 19.63
N GLU A 119 9.97 -9.67 19.54
CA GLU A 119 8.71 -8.92 19.45
C GLU A 119 7.92 -9.31 18.19
N LEU A 120 8.60 -9.49 17.05
CA LEU A 120 7.95 -9.99 15.83
C LEU A 120 7.34 -11.38 16.03
N ARG A 121 8.05 -12.32 16.67
CA ARG A 121 7.51 -13.66 16.98
C ARG A 121 6.29 -13.57 17.90
N GLU A 122 6.34 -12.72 18.92
CA GLU A 122 5.23 -12.53 19.86
C GLU A 122 4.01 -11.92 19.16
N ALA A 123 4.23 -10.92 18.30
CA ALA A 123 3.20 -10.31 17.48
C ALA A 123 2.57 -11.33 16.53
N ILE A 124 3.39 -12.07 15.77
CA ILE A 124 2.93 -13.14 14.87
C ILE A 124 2.09 -14.15 15.64
N ARG A 125 2.55 -14.60 16.80
CA ARG A 125 1.81 -15.56 17.63
C ARG A 125 0.45 -15.02 18.05
N PHE A 126 0.39 -13.78 18.54
CA PHE A 126 -0.87 -13.14 18.94
C PHE A 126 -1.81 -12.96 17.76
N TYR A 127 -1.32 -12.37 16.66
CA TYR A 127 -2.13 -12.09 15.48
C TYR A 127 -2.56 -13.34 14.71
N SER A 128 -1.91 -14.49 14.94
CA SER A 128 -2.34 -15.79 14.42
C SER A 128 -3.51 -16.41 15.20
N THR A 129 -3.87 -15.87 16.37
CA THR A 129 -5.06 -16.33 17.12
C THR A 129 -6.36 -15.85 16.48
N ALA A 130 -7.49 -16.48 16.84
CA ALA A 130 -8.82 -16.03 16.38
C ALA A 130 -9.13 -14.56 16.75
N SER A 131 -8.74 -14.14 17.96
CA SER A 131 -8.90 -12.75 18.41
C SER A 131 -7.98 -11.80 17.65
N GLY A 132 -6.74 -12.21 17.39
CA GLY A 132 -5.78 -11.46 16.58
C GLY A 132 -6.26 -11.24 15.14
N GLN A 133 -6.78 -12.27 14.49
CA GLN A 133 -7.36 -12.19 13.15
C GLN A 133 -8.62 -11.31 13.10
N ARG A 134 -9.46 -11.36 14.14
CA ARG A 134 -10.58 -10.42 14.29
C ARG A 134 -10.09 -8.98 14.41
N LEU A 135 -9.03 -8.74 15.17
CA LEU A 135 -8.45 -7.41 15.32
C LEU A 135 -7.88 -6.88 14.00
N ILE A 136 -7.15 -7.70 13.22
CA ILE A 136 -6.69 -7.34 11.86
C ILE A 136 -7.86 -6.91 10.98
N SER A 137 -8.94 -7.69 11.00
CA SER A 137 -10.14 -7.41 10.21
C SER A 137 -10.82 -6.12 10.66
N ALA A 138 -10.91 -5.88 11.97
CA ALA A 138 -11.48 -4.65 12.53
C ALA A 138 -10.64 -3.42 12.16
N HIS A 139 -9.30 -3.48 12.25
CA HIS A 139 -8.43 -2.39 11.82
C HIS A 139 -8.58 -2.06 10.34
N LYS A 140 -8.72 -3.07 9.48
CA LYS A 140 -8.97 -2.85 8.05
C LYS A 140 -10.29 -2.12 7.81
N ILE A 141 -11.37 -2.56 8.47
CA ILE A 141 -12.69 -1.93 8.36
C ILE A 141 -12.64 -0.49 8.89
N ALA A 142 -12.03 -0.27 10.05
CA ALA A 142 -11.88 1.06 10.64
C ALA A 142 -11.12 2.01 9.70
N SER A 143 -10.00 1.55 9.14
CA SER A 143 -9.19 2.34 8.19
C SER A 143 -9.98 2.70 6.94
N ARG A 144 -10.70 1.72 6.35
CA ARG A 144 -11.57 1.98 5.19
C ARG A 144 -12.64 3.01 5.49
N ASN A 145 -13.34 2.88 6.62
CA ASN A 145 -14.39 3.81 7.03
C ASN A 145 -13.83 5.21 7.25
N PHE A 146 -12.63 5.33 7.84
CA PHE A 146 -11.96 6.61 8.02
C PHE A 146 -11.67 7.30 6.69
N TYR A 147 -11.07 6.60 5.71
CA TYR A 147 -10.78 7.19 4.40
C TYR A 147 -12.05 7.55 3.61
N GLN A 148 -13.12 6.76 3.72
CA GLN A 148 -14.41 7.10 3.13
C GLN A 148 -14.99 8.39 3.74
N GLU A 149 -14.94 8.52 5.06
CA GLU A 149 -15.42 9.73 5.73
C GLU A 149 -14.57 10.96 5.40
N LEU A 150 -13.24 10.80 5.37
CA LEU A 150 -12.33 11.86 4.92
C LEU A 150 -12.63 12.30 3.49
N GLY A 151 -12.89 11.35 2.58
CA GLY A 151 -13.32 11.63 1.22
C GLY A 151 -14.62 12.45 1.17
N ARG A 152 -15.62 12.07 1.98
CA ARG A 152 -16.90 12.79 2.11
C ARG A 152 -16.72 14.22 2.64
N LEU A 153 -15.87 14.41 3.65
CA LEU A 153 -15.56 15.72 4.20
C LEU A 153 -14.81 16.59 3.17
N ASN A 154 -13.83 16.03 2.48
CA ASN A 154 -13.06 16.73 1.44
C ASN A 154 -13.94 17.14 0.26
N ALA A 155 -14.88 16.29 -0.18
CA ALA A 155 -15.83 16.62 -1.24
C ALA A 155 -16.68 17.87 -0.93
N LYS A 156 -16.90 18.16 0.37
CA LYS A 156 -17.58 19.39 0.81
C LYS A 156 -16.64 20.58 0.93
N GLN A 157 -15.42 20.35 1.44
CA GLN A 157 -14.49 21.42 1.79
C GLN A 157 -13.71 21.97 0.60
N ILE A 158 -13.29 21.11 -0.35
CA ILE A 158 -12.46 21.51 -1.50
C ILE A 158 -13.12 22.62 -2.35
N PRO A 159 -14.42 22.51 -2.74
CA PRO A 159 -15.05 23.58 -3.53
C PRO A 159 -15.07 24.95 -2.82
N ILE A 160 -15.23 24.95 -1.50
CA ILE A 160 -15.22 26.18 -0.69
C ILE A 160 -13.82 26.78 -0.66
N ALA A 161 -12.80 25.93 -0.45
CA ALA A 161 -11.40 26.35 -0.44
C ALA A 161 -10.99 26.92 -1.82
N ASP A 162 -11.33 26.24 -2.91
CA ASP A 162 -11.05 26.68 -4.28
C ASP A 162 -11.72 28.02 -4.60
N ALA A 163 -12.99 28.19 -4.21
CA ALA A 163 -13.70 29.46 -4.41
C ALA A 163 -13.03 30.62 -3.67
N ASN A 164 -12.56 30.39 -2.44
CA ASN A 164 -11.85 31.41 -1.66
C ASN A 164 -10.48 31.74 -2.26
N PHE A 165 -9.73 30.73 -2.71
CA PHE A 165 -8.45 30.91 -3.38
C PHE A 165 -8.58 31.72 -4.68
N ASN A 166 -9.52 31.34 -5.55
CA ASN A 166 -9.78 32.04 -6.81
C ASN A 166 -10.26 33.48 -6.59
N ARG A 167 -11.10 33.73 -5.57
CA ARG A 167 -11.49 35.10 -5.18
C ARG A 167 -10.26 35.93 -4.85
N ARG A 168 -9.33 35.38 -4.07
CA ARG A 168 -8.09 36.08 -3.70
C ARG A 168 -7.19 36.36 -4.89
N LEU A 169 -7.02 35.41 -5.81
CA LEU A 169 -6.24 35.65 -7.04
C LEU A 169 -6.83 36.79 -7.88
N ASN A 170 -8.15 36.82 -8.04
CA ASN A 170 -8.82 37.88 -8.79
C ASN A 170 -8.61 39.28 -8.16
N GLU A 171 -8.66 39.38 -6.83
CA GLU A 171 -8.34 40.63 -6.12
C GLU A 171 -6.90 41.09 -6.37
N LEU A 172 -5.94 40.15 -6.34
CA LEU A 172 -4.53 40.45 -6.57
C LEU A 172 -4.28 40.87 -8.03
N ALA A 173 -4.91 40.19 -9.00
CA ALA A 173 -4.79 40.53 -10.42
C ALA A 173 -5.28 41.96 -10.71
N LYS A 174 -6.43 42.35 -10.16
CA LYS A 174 -6.96 43.72 -10.31
C LYS A 174 -5.98 44.78 -9.78
N LYS A 175 -5.42 44.55 -8.59
CA LYS A 175 -4.41 45.45 -8.00
C LYS A 175 -3.13 45.55 -8.82
N ALA A 176 -2.76 44.49 -9.53
CA ALA A 176 -1.57 44.49 -10.38
C ALA A 176 -1.78 45.28 -11.68
N THR A 177 -3.02 45.37 -12.18
CA THR A 177 -3.37 46.10 -13.41
C THR A 177 -3.76 47.56 -13.21
N GLU A 178 -4.01 47.98 -11.96
CA GLU A 178 -4.33 49.37 -11.59
C GLU A 178 -3.08 50.25 -11.34
N LYS A 179 -1.88 49.74 -11.65
CA LYS A 179 -0.60 50.48 -11.64
C LYS A 179 -0.17 50.80 -13.06
#